data_AF-A0A529NBL9-F1
#
_entry.id   AF-A0A529NBL9-F1
#
_cell.length_a   1.000
_cell.length_b   1.000
_cell.length_c   1.000
_cell.angle_alpha   90.00
_cell.angle_beta   90.00
_cell.angle_gamma   90.00
#
_symmetry.space_group_name_H-M   'P 1'
#
loop_
_entity.id
_entity.type
_entity.pdbx_description
1 polymer ?
#
loop_
_entity_poly.entity_id
_entity_poly.type
_entity_poly.pdbx_seq_one_letter_code
_entity_poly.pdbx_strand_id
1 'polypeptide(L)'
;DIDPKAKSVQEYRDAAGVDEGMTGVSTRFAFKILSQTFNYDTKEVAADPVHLMYILEEAIKREQFPKETEAAYLDFIKSELATRYAEFIGHEIQKAYLESYSEYGQNL
;
A
#
# COMPACT_ATOMS: atom_id res chain seq x y z
N ASP A 1 12.87 17.47 5.73
CA ASP A 1 11.91 16.51 5.15
C ASP A 1 10.47 16.79 5.54
N ILE A 2 9.92 17.93 5.14
CA ILE A 2 8.48 18.13 5.10
C ILE A 2 8.16 18.37 3.63
N ASP A 3 7.24 17.59 3.06
CA ASP A 3 6.78 17.79 1.68
C ASP A 3 6.38 19.26 1.51
N PRO A 4 6.98 20.01 0.55
CA PRO A 4 6.63 21.41 0.34
C PRO A 4 5.17 21.62 -0.08
N LYS A 5 4.44 20.55 -0.42
CA LYS A 5 3.00 20.56 -0.69
C LYS A 5 2.13 20.15 0.50
N ALA A 6 2.73 19.83 1.66
CA ALA A 6 1.99 19.46 2.85
C ALA A 6 1.13 20.64 3.33
N LYS A 7 -0.18 20.40 3.45
CA LYS A 7 -1.11 21.39 3.99
C LYS A 7 -1.09 21.38 5.52
N SER A 8 -1.56 22.45 6.14
CA SER A 8 -1.79 22.44 7.58
C SER A 8 -2.93 21.47 7.95
N VAL A 9 -2.94 21.00 9.21
CA VAL A 9 -4.02 20.12 9.72
C VAL A 9 -5.40 20.77 9.57
N GLN A 10 -5.48 22.09 9.73
CA GLN A 10 -6.74 22.83 9.56
C GLN A 10 -7.21 22.79 8.11
N GLU A 11 -6.32 23.01 7.14
CA GLU A 11 -6.68 22.95 5.71
C GLU A 11 -7.12 21.54 5.28
N TYR A 12 -6.55 20.49 5.86
CA TYR A 12 -7.04 19.12 5.62
C TYR A 12 -8.45 18.93 6.17
N ARG A 13 -8.74 19.40 7.39
CA ARG A 13 -10.08 19.33 7.99
C ARG A 13 -11.11 20.13 7.21
N ASP A 14 -10.75 21.35 6.80
CA ASP A 14 -11.63 22.22 6.03
C ASP A 14 -11.93 21.64 4.64
N ALA A 15 -10.94 20.97 4.02
CA ALA A 15 -11.12 20.29 2.73
C ALA A 15 -11.95 19.00 2.83
N ALA A 16 -11.87 18.28 3.95
CA ALA A 16 -12.62 17.04 4.14
C ALA A 16 -14.10 17.29 4.44
N GLY A 17 -14.41 18.39 5.13
CA GLY A 17 -15.79 18.79 5.42
C GLY A 17 -16.48 17.92 6.46
N VAL A 18 -17.79 18.13 6.64
CA VAL A 18 -18.59 17.49 7.71
C VAL A 18 -18.87 16.00 7.42
N ASP A 19 -18.88 15.61 6.15
CA ASP A 19 -19.18 14.24 5.70
C ASP A 19 -17.90 13.39 5.48
N GLU A 20 -16.77 13.82 6.06
CA GLU A 20 -15.51 13.07 5.98
C GLU A 20 -15.70 11.62 6.46
N GLY A 21 -15.34 10.66 5.62
CA GLY A 21 -15.45 9.23 5.93
C GLY A 21 -16.87 8.65 5.86
N MET A 22 -17.87 9.43 5.47
CA MET A 22 -19.25 8.94 5.26
C MET A 22 -19.44 8.20 3.92
N THR A 23 -18.44 8.21 3.05
CA THR A 23 -18.45 7.54 1.75
C THR A 23 -17.18 6.70 1.55
N GLY A 24 -17.24 5.73 0.65
CA GLY A 24 -16.12 4.85 0.35
C GLY A 24 -16.06 3.60 1.24
N VAL A 25 -14.85 3.08 1.43
CA VAL A 25 -14.61 1.80 2.13
C VAL A 25 -14.75 1.98 3.64
N SER A 26 -15.57 1.14 4.27
CA SER A 26 -15.78 1.23 5.72
C SER A 26 -14.48 1.02 6.52
N THR A 27 -14.31 1.72 7.64
CA THR A 27 -13.17 1.52 8.57
C THR A 27 -13.04 0.08 9.02
N ARG A 28 -14.16 -0.63 9.19
CA ARG A 28 -14.20 -2.06 9.50
C ARG A 28 -13.55 -2.91 8.41
N PHE A 29 -13.82 -2.60 7.14
CA PHE A 29 -13.17 -3.28 6.02
C PHE A 29 -11.65 -3.04 6.07
N ALA A 30 -11.22 -1.78 6.16
CA ALA A 30 -9.80 -1.44 6.22
C ALA A 30 -9.09 -2.15 7.39
N PHE A 31 -9.69 -2.12 8.58
CA PHE A 31 -9.15 -2.81 9.76
C PHE A 31 -9.00 -4.32 9.53
N LYS A 32 -9.98 -4.98 8.89
CA LYS A 32 -9.91 -6.41 8.58
C LYS A 32 -8.77 -6.73 7.63
N ILE A 33 -8.62 -5.94 6.55
CA ILE A 33 -7.53 -6.13 5.58
C ILE A 33 -6.16 -6.00 6.26
N LEU A 34 -5.96 -4.92 7.02
CA LEU A 34 -4.70 -4.69 7.72
C LEU A 34 -4.44 -5.80 8.74
N SER A 35 -5.45 -6.19 9.51
CA SER A 35 -5.31 -7.29 10.48
C SER A 35 -4.93 -8.59 9.79
N GLN A 36 -5.55 -8.95 8.67
CA GLN A 36 -5.22 -10.17 7.93
C GLN A 36 -3.79 -10.11 7.37
N THR A 37 -3.38 -8.96 6.86
CA THR A 37 -2.05 -8.76 6.29
C THR A 37 -0.96 -8.91 7.34
N PHE A 38 -1.10 -8.23 8.48
CA PHE A 38 -0.09 -8.26 9.56
C PHE A 38 -0.09 -9.56 10.37
N ASN A 39 -1.17 -10.35 10.34
CA ASN A 39 -1.25 -11.63 11.06
C ASN A 39 -1.04 -12.85 10.15
N TYR A 40 -0.55 -12.66 8.92
CA TYR A 40 -0.36 -13.75 7.98
C TYR A 40 0.80 -14.68 8.35
N ASP A 41 1.96 -14.11 8.66
CA ASP A 41 3.12 -14.84 9.17
C ASP A 41 3.22 -14.60 10.68
N THR A 42 3.32 -15.67 11.46
CA THR A 42 3.42 -15.59 12.93
C THR A 42 4.83 -15.27 13.42
N LYS A 43 5.83 -15.26 12.53
CA LYS A 43 7.23 -14.94 12.83
C LYS A 43 7.65 -13.57 12.33
N GLU A 44 7.03 -13.07 11.27
CA GLU A 44 7.31 -11.76 10.70
C GLU A 44 6.36 -10.71 11.29
N VAL A 45 6.89 -9.55 11.65
CA VAL A 45 6.11 -8.44 12.21
C VAL A 45 5.70 -7.46 11.10
N ALA A 46 6.46 -7.42 10.01
CA ALA A 46 6.16 -6.58 8.87
C ALA A 46 4.99 -7.10 8.03
N ALA A 47 4.23 -6.18 7.43
CA ALA A 47 3.24 -6.52 6.42
C ALA A 47 3.93 -6.85 5.10
N ASP A 48 3.63 -8.01 4.54
CA ASP A 48 4.01 -8.37 3.18
C ASP A 48 3.12 -7.60 2.16
N PRO A 49 3.70 -6.75 1.29
CA PRO A 49 2.94 -5.97 0.32
C PRO A 49 2.23 -6.82 -0.75
N VAL A 50 2.81 -7.95 -1.15
CA VAL A 50 2.20 -8.89 -2.10
C VAL A 50 0.99 -9.54 -1.46
N HIS A 51 1.12 -9.96 -0.19
CA HIS A 51 0.00 -10.53 0.56
C HIS A 51 -1.13 -9.52 0.80
N LEU A 52 -0.78 -8.26 1.12
CA LEU A 52 -1.75 -7.17 1.23
C LEU A 52 -2.59 -7.02 -0.03
N MET A 53 -1.94 -6.92 -1.20
CA MET A 53 -2.61 -6.78 -2.48
C MET A 53 -3.52 -7.98 -2.78
N TYR A 54 -3.06 -9.20 -2.47
CA TYR A 54 -3.86 -10.41 -2.61
C TYR A 54 -5.12 -10.40 -1.73
N ILE A 55 -5.00 -10.08 -0.44
CA ILE A 55 -6.16 -10.00 0.47
C ILE A 55 -7.14 -8.92 0.02
N LEU A 56 -6.63 -7.76 -0.40
CA LEU A 56 -7.46 -6.67 -0.93
C LEU A 56 -8.30 -7.14 -2.12
N GLU A 57 -7.67 -7.78 -3.11
CA GLU A 57 -8.39 -8.29 -4.28
C GLU A 57 -9.49 -9.29 -3.89
N GLU A 58 -9.18 -10.24 -3.00
CA GLU A 58 -10.13 -11.24 -2.51
C GLU A 58 -11.29 -10.61 -1.76
N ALA A 59 -11.01 -9.64 -0.90
CA ALA A 59 -12.03 -8.96 -0.10
C ALA A 59 -12.94 -8.08 -0.96
N ILE A 60 -12.38 -7.35 -1.94
CA ILE A 60 -13.15 -6.51 -2.87
C ILE A 60 -14.14 -7.37 -3.67
N LYS A 61 -13.69 -8.50 -4.22
CA LYS A 61 -14.57 -9.44 -4.97
C LYS A 61 -15.68 -10.04 -4.11
N ARG A 62 -15.49 -10.11 -2.78
CA ARG A 62 -16.48 -10.65 -1.83
C ARG A 62 -17.47 -9.62 -1.29
N GLU A 63 -17.09 -8.35 -1.22
CA GLU A 63 -17.91 -7.29 -0.62
C GLU A 63 -19.11 -6.90 -1.52
N GLN A 64 -19.22 -7.47 -2.73
CA GLN A 64 -20.32 -7.26 -3.69
C GLN A 64 -20.55 -5.79 -4.01
N PHE A 65 -19.48 -5.05 -4.29
CA PHE A 65 -19.57 -3.66 -4.71
C PHE A 65 -20.33 -3.52 -6.05
N PRO A 66 -20.85 -2.32 -6.37
CA PRO A 66 -21.24 -2.00 -7.74
C PRO A 66 -20.08 -2.30 -8.70
N LYS A 67 -20.39 -2.84 -9.89
CA LYS A 67 -19.37 -3.31 -10.85
C LYS A 67 -18.31 -2.27 -11.19
N GLU A 68 -18.71 -1.01 -11.33
CA GLU A 68 -17.79 0.09 -11.62
C GLU A 68 -16.83 0.36 -10.46
N THR A 69 -17.34 0.34 -9.22
CA THR A 69 -16.53 0.50 -8.01
C THR A 69 -15.57 -0.66 -7.82
N GLU A 70 -16.04 -1.90 -8.00
CA GLU A 70 -15.19 -3.10 -7.94
C GLU A 70 -14.07 -3.00 -8.97
N ALA A 71 -14.39 -2.69 -10.23
CA ALA A 71 -13.42 -2.54 -11.30
C ALA A 71 -12.40 -1.43 -11.00
N ALA A 72 -12.85 -0.28 -10.49
CA ALA A 72 -11.97 0.82 -10.13
C ALA A 72 -10.99 0.45 -9.00
N TYR A 73 -11.45 -0.27 -7.98
CA TYR A 73 -10.56 -0.71 -6.89
C TYR A 73 -9.57 -1.78 -7.32
N LEU A 74 -10.02 -2.76 -8.12
CA LEU A 74 -9.14 -3.79 -8.67
C LEU A 74 -8.12 -3.21 -9.65
N ASP A 75 -8.51 -2.22 -10.46
CA ASP A 75 -7.59 -1.50 -11.31
C ASP A 75 -6.54 -0.76 -10.48
N PHE A 76 -6.95 0.02 -9.48
CA PHE A 76 -6.02 0.75 -8.61
C PHE A 76 -4.96 -0.17 -7.95
N ILE A 77 -5.35 -1.36 -7.50
CA ILE A 77 -4.39 -2.33 -6.94
C ILE A 77 -3.33 -2.72 -7.97
N LYS A 78 -3.73 -2.92 -9.23
CA LYS A 78 -2.83 -3.38 -10.29
C LYS A 78 -2.03 -2.26 -10.92
N SER A 79 -2.67 -1.15 -11.26
CA SER A 79 -2.08 -0.04 -11.99
C SER A 79 -1.21 0.83 -11.09
N GLU A 80 -1.61 1.03 -9.83
CA GLU A 80 -0.87 1.88 -8.89
C GLU A 80 -0.05 1.07 -7.89
N LEU A 81 -0.68 0.23 -7.05
CA LEU A 81 0.04 -0.42 -5.94
C LEU A 81 1.09 -1.41 -6.44
N ALA A 82 0.70 -2.30 -7.35
CA ALA A 82 1.61 -3.32 -7.88
C ALA A 82 2.75 -2.71 -8.70
N THR A 83 2.46 -1.71 -9.56
CA THR A 83 3.48 -1.00 -10.34
C THR A 83 4.50 -0.31 -9.43
N ARG A 84 4.03 0.45 -8.44
CA ARG A 84 4.93 1.15 -7.49
C ARG A 84 5.78 0.19 -6.68
N TYR A 85 5.20 -0.94 -6.24
CA TYR A 85 5.96 -1.95 -5.52
C TYR A 85 7.00 -2.63 -6.41
N ALA A 86 6.67 -2.91 -7.68
CA ALA A 86 7.61 -3.49 -8.64
C ALA A 86 8.79 -2.54 -8.93
N GLU A 87 8.53 -1.25 -9.10
CA GLU A 87 9.58 -0.24 -9.24
C GLU A 87 10.46 -0.16 -7.99
N PHE A 88 9.83 -0.06 -6.81
CA PHE A 88 10.53 -0.02 -5.53
C PHE A 88 11.44 -1.23 -5.33
N ILE A 89 10.93 -2.45 -5.49
CA ILE A 89 11.73 -3.66 -5.27
C ILE A 89 12.83 -3.81 -6.33
N GLY A 90 12.59 -3.37 -7.57
CA GLY A 90 13.60 -3.32 -8.61
C GLY A 90 14.78 -2.41 -8.22
N HIS A 91 14.49 -1.23 -7.67
CA HIS A 91 15.51 -0.33 -7.16
C HIS A 91 16.29 -0.92 -5.97
N GLU A 92 15.62 -1.54 -5.01
CA GLU A 92 16.28 -2.17 -3.85
C GLU A 92 17.18 -3.33 -4.28
N ILE A 93 16.75 -4.16 -5.23
CA ILE A 93 17.57 -5.25 -5.79
C ILE A 93 18.81 -4.69 -6.49
N GLN A 94 18.64 -3.64 -7.31
CA GLN A 94 19.76 -3.01 -8.01
C GLN A 94 20.77 -2.41 -7.02
N LYS A 95 20.28 -1.77 -5.97
CA LYS A 95 21.11 -1.19 -4.91
C LYS A 95 21.90 -2.28 -4.18
N ALA A 96 21.22 -3.33 -3.70
CA ALA A 96 21.87 -4.45 -3.02
C ALA A 96 22.93 -5.14 -3.90
N TYR A 97 22.65 -5.27 -5.21
CA TYR A 97 23.63 -5.77 -6.18
C TYR A 97 24.89 -4.90 -6.18
N LEU A 98 24.76 -3.58 -6.38
CA LEU A 98 25.91 -2.66 -6.42
C LEU A 98 26.69 -2.60 -5.09
N GLU A 99 25.98 -2.59 -3.96
CA GLU A 99 26.58 -2.58 -2.63
C GLU A 99 27.45 -3.83 -2.41
N SER A 100 26.98 -5.01 -2.83
CA SER A 100 27.76 -6.25 -2.72
C SER A 100 29.07 -6.22 -3.51
N TYR A 101 29.14 -5.54 -4.66
CA TYR A 101 30.40 -5.35 -5.40
C TYR A 101 31.32 -4.34 -4.74
N SER A 102 30.77 -3.30 -4.12
CA SER A 102 31.56 -2.28 -3.43
C SER A 102 32.26 -2.83 -2.18
N GLU A 103 31.59 -3.71 -1.43
CA GLU A 103 32.19 -4.43 -0.31
C GLU A 103 33.28 -5.41 -0.78
N TYR A 104 33.10 -6.05 -1.95
CA TYR A 104 34.11 -6.94 -2.52
C TYR A 104 35.35 -6.17 -3.01
N GLY A 105 35.17 -4.96 -3.55
CA GLY A 105 36.26 -4.11 -4.05
C GLY A 105 37.06 -3.39 -2.95
N GLN A 106 36.51 -3.21 -1.75
CA GLN A 106 37.23 -2.66 -0.60
C GLN A 106 38.02 -3.70 0.20
N ASN A 107 37.68 -4.99 0.06
CA ASN A 107 38.38 -6.09 0.73
C ASN A 107 39.54 -6.69 -0.09
N LEU A 108 39.93 -6.04 -1.19
CA LEU A 108 41.09 -6.40 -2.02
C LEU A 108 42.26 -5.42 -1.81
#